data_AF-A0A379B3X9-F1
#
_entry.id   AF-A0A379B3X9-F1
#
_cell.length_a   1.000
_cell.length_b   1.000
_cell.length_c   1.000
_cell.angle_alpha   90.00
_cell.angle_beta   90.00
_cell.angle_gamma   90.00
#
_symmetry.space_group_name_H-M   'P 1'
#
loop_
_entity.id
_entity.type
_entity.pdbx_description
1 polymer ?
#
loop_
_entity_poly.entity_id
_entity_poly.type
_entity_poly.pdbx_seq_one_letter_code
_entity_poly.pdbx_strand_id
1 'polypeptide(L)' 'MGLFAFNRMRRMRAQQAQKAQKVAQQDVAEVSKDVVDVSKMKVEEIKAKLTALDVEFDKSAKKEELLELLKSTMGKNE' A
#
# COMPACT_ATOMS: atom_id res chain seq x y z
N MET A 1 26.09 -19.90 -37.01
CA MET A 1 25.44 -20.50 -35.80
C MET A 1 24.60 -21.69 -36.26
N GLY A 2 24.87 -22.91 -35.80
CA GLY A 2 24.19 -24.12 -36.29
C GLY A 2 22.81 -24.38 -35.66
N LEU A 3 22.03 -25.32 -36.23
CA LEU A 3 20.68 -25.69 -35.77
C LEU A 3 20.63 -26.03 -34.26
N PHE A 4 21.67 -26.68 -33.73
CA PHE A 4 21.79 -26.96 -32.30
C PHE A 4 21.85 -25.69 -31.44
N ALA A 5 22.55 -24.65 -31.89
CA ALA A 5 22.64 -23.36 -31.21
C ALA A 5 21.30 -22.59 -31.29
N PHE A 6 20.60 -22.68 -32.42
CA PHE A 6 19.27 -22.09 -32.58
C PHE A 6 18.24 -22.74 -31.66
N ASN A 7 18.22 -24.07 -31.59
CA ASN A 7 17.35 -24.81 -30.67
C ASN A 7 17.63 -24.47 -29.21
N ARG A 8 18.90 -24.29 -28.83
CA ARG A 8 19.32 -23.86 -27.49
C ARG A 8 18.84 -22.43 -27.18
N MET A 9 19.00 -21.49 -28.11
CA MET A 9 18.54 -20.10 -27.92
C MET A 9 17.02 -19.98 -27.85
N ARG A 10 16.27 -20.78 -28.63
CA ARG A 10 14.81 -20.80 -28.58
C ARG A 10 14.29 -21.24 -27.21
N ARG A 11 14.92 -22.26 -26.60
CA ARG A 11 14.58 -22.71 -25.23
C ARG A 11 14.93 -21.67 -24.16
N MET A 12 16.07 -20.99 -24.29
CA MET A 12 16.48 -19.92 -23.36
C MET A 12 15.51 -18.73 -23.38
N ARG A 13 15.06 -18.30 -24.57
CA ARG A 13 14.06 -17.22 -24.69
C ARG A 13 12.71 -17.58 -24.05
N ALA A 14 12.25 -18.82 -24.24
CA ALA A 14 10.99 -19.26 -23.64
C ALA A 14 11.05 -19.24 -22.09
N GLN A 15 12.18 -19.62 -21.50
CA GLN A 15 12.36 -19.54 -20.05
C GLN A 15 12.48 -18.11 -19.53
N GLN A 16 13.11 -17.21 -20.29
CA GLN A 16 13.20 -15.79 -19.92
C GLN A 16 11.84 -15.08 -19.98
N ALA A 17 11.00 -15.39 -20.98
CA ALA A 17 9.65 -14.83 -21.09
C ALA A 17 8.74 -15.25 -19.91
N GLN A 18 8.84 -16.51 -19.46
CA GLN A 18 8.08 -16.99 -18.30
C GLN A 18 8.57 -16.39 -16.97
N LYS A 19 9.90 -16.16 -16.83
CA LYS A 19 10.45 -15.48 -15.65
C LYS A 19 10.05 -14.00 -15.60
N ALA A 20 10.04 -13.30 -16.73
CA ALA A 20 9.59 -11.91 -16.81
C ALA A 20 8.11 -11.73 -16.44
N GLN A 21 7.24 -12.67 -16.84
CA GLN A 21 5.82 -12.61 -16.48
C GLN A 21 5.55 -12.86 -14.99
N LYS A 22 6.38 -13.66 -14.29
CA LYS A 22 6.22 -13.89 -12.85
C LYS A 22 6.65 -12.69 -12.00
N VAL A 23 7.62 -11.89 -12.45
CA VAL A 23 8.07 -10.69 -11.71
C VAL A 23 7.03 -9.57 -11.84
N ALA A 24 6.42 -9.38 -13.02
CA ALA A 24 5.45 -8.32 -13.25
C ALA A 24 4.09 -8.46 -12.50
N GLN A 25 3.78 -9.63 -11.94
CA GLN A 25 2.53 -9.86 -11.19
C GLN A 25 2.68 -9.74 -9.67
N GLN A 26 3.88 -9.59 -9.13
CA GLN A 26 4.06 -9.41 -7.69
C GLN A 26 4.07 -7.94 -7.24
N ASP A 27 4.31 -6.99 -8.14
CA ASP A 27 4.38 -5.56 -7.79
C ASP A 27 3.03 -4.80 -7.86
N VAL A 28 1.95 -5.42 -8.35
CA VAL A 28 0.62 -4.77 -8.42
C VAL A 28 -0.28 -5.06 -7.22
N ALA A 29 0.19 -5.84 -6.23
CA ALA A 29 -0.54 -6.11 -4.99
C ALA A 29 0.01 -5.36 -3.75
N GLU A 30 1.06 -4.55 -3.91
CA GLU A 30 1.61 -3.73 -2.82
C GLU A 30 1.44 -2.22 -3.00
N VAL A 31 0.97 -1.74 -4.16
CA VAL A 31 0.73 -0.31 -4.41
C VAL A 31 -0.72 0.11 -4.04
N SER A 32 -1.24 -0.45 -2.95
CA SER A 32 -2.47 0.05 -2.30
C SER A 32 -2.41 -0.05 -0.78
N LYS A 33 -1.20 -0.17 -0.21
CA LYS A 33 -0.97 -0.28 1.23
C LYS A 33 -0.31 0.93 1.88
N ASP A 34 -0.18 2.04 1.15
CA ASP A 34 0.19 3.35 1.72
C ASP A 34 -1.00 4.30 1.84
N VAL A 35 -2.23 3.81 1.67
CA VAL A 35 -3.36 4.44 2.34
C VAL A 35 -3.23 4.03 3.80
N VAL A 36 -2.56 4.87 4.58
CA VAL A 36 -2.49 4.77 6.05
C VAL A 36 -3.86 4.34 6.53
N ASP A 37 -4.02 3.07 6.89
CA ASP A 37 -5.32 2.48 7.20
C ASP A 37 -5.69 2.97 8.60
N VAL A 38 -6.16 4.22 8.65
CA VAL A 38 -6.46 4.94 9.89
C VAL A 38 -7.42 4.11 10.75
N SER A 39 -8.29 3.32 10.10
CA SER A 39 -9.26 2.41 10.73
C SER A 39 -8.61 1.32 11.61
N LYS A 40 -7.35 0.95 11.32
CA LYS A 40 -6.58 -0.02 12.13
C LYS A 40 -5.83 0.61 13.30
N MET A 41 -5.78 1.94 13.39
CA MET A 41 -5.09 2.62 14.49
C MET A 41 -5.82 2.45 15.82
N LYS A 42 -5.04 2.40 16.91
CA LYS A 42 -5.56 2.41 18.27
C LYS A 42 -6.07 3.80 18.63
N VAL A 43 -6.97 3.89 19.61
CA VAL A 43 -7.51 5.17 20.10
C VAL A 43 -6.40 6.11 20.54
N GLU A 44 -5.37 5.58 21.21
CA GLU A 44 -4.20 6.35 21.65
C GLU A 44 -3.43 6.97 20.47
N GLU A 45 -3.24 6.20 19.40
CA GLU A 45 -2.57 6.67 18.18
C GLU A 45 -3.40 7.71 17.43
N ILE A 46 -4.73 7.54 17.38
CA ILE A 46 -5.66 8.50 16.78
C ILE A 46 -5.61 9.82 17.57
N LYS A 47 -5.66 9.77 18.91
CA LYS A 47 -5.53 10.95 19.77
C LYS A 47 -4.18 11.64 19.62
N ALA A 48 -3.09 10.87 19.55
CA ALA A 48 -1.76 11.41 19.31
C ALA A 48 -1.67 12.13 17.96
N LYS A 49 -2.26 11.57 16.90
CA LYS A 49 -2.32 12.22 15.58
C LYS A 49 -3.18 13.49 15.57
N LEU A 50 -4.36 13.45 16.19
CA LEU A 50 -5.20 14.66 16.32
C LEU A 50 -4.48 15.76 17.10
N THR A 51 -3.78 15.41 18.17
CA THR A 51 -2.95 16.35 18.94
C THR A 51 -1.79 16.90 18.09
N ALA A 52 -1.13 16.05 17.31
CA ALA A 52 -0.05 16.47 16.40
C ALA A 52 -0.55 17.38 15.26
N LEU A 53 -1.83 17.27 14.90
CA LEU A 53 -2.50 18.14 13.92
C LEU A 53 -3.13 19.38 14.58
N ASP A 54 -2.91 19.60 15.88
CA ASP A 54 -3.48 20.69 16.68
C ASP A 54 -5.02 20.73 16.65
N VAL A 55 -5.65 19.55 16.52
CA VAL A 55 -7.11 19.40 16.50
C VAL A 55 -7.62 19.08 17.91
N GLU A 56 -8.48 19.95 18.45
CA GLU A 56 -9.18 19.67 19.69
C GLU A 56 -10.21 18.55 19.50
N PHE A 57 -10.22 17.59 20.42
CA PHE A 57 -11.17 16.49 20.45
C PHE A 57 -11.67 16.26 21.88
N ASP A 58 -12.90 15.77 22.03
CA ASP A 58 -13.45 15.42 23.34
C ASP A 58 -12.74 14.17 23.88
N LYS A 59 -12.30 14.22 25.15
CA LYS A 59 -11.65 13.08 25.83
C LYS A 59 -12.60 11.90 25.97
N SER A 60 -13.91 12.16 26.00
CA SER A 60 -15.02 11.21 26.10
C SER A 60 -15.52 10.73 24.73
N ALA A 61 -15.01 11.28 23.62
CA ALA A 61 -15.40 10.87 22.27
C ALA A 61 -15.07 9.39 22.04
N LYS A 62 -15.97 8.71 21.31
CA LYS A 62 -15.79 7.31 20.94
C LYS A 62 -14.67 7.16 19.92
N LYS A 63 -14.11 5.95 19.81
CA LYS A 63 -13.10 5.62 18.79
C LYS A 63 -13.55 6.04 17.39
N GLU A 64 -14.81 5.80 17.06
CA GLU A 64 -15.40 6.11 15.75
C GLU A 64 -15.43 7.62 15.48
N GLU A 65 -15.85 8.43 16.45
CA GLU A 65 -15.89 9.90 16.34
C GLU A 65 -14.48 10.48 16.17
N LEU A 66 -13.51 9.98 16.95
CA LEU A 66 -12.11 10.40 16.82
C LEU A 66 -11.51 10.00 15.46
N LEU A 67 -11.88 8.83 14.96
CA LEU A 67 -11.45 8.33 13.64
C LEU A 67 -12.03 9.20 12.52
N GLU A 68 -13.31 9.54 12.62
CA GLU A 68 -14.02 10.37 11.65
C GLU A 68 -13.46 11.78 11.63
N LEU A 69 -13.18 12.37 12.81
CA LEU A 69 -12.50 13.65 12.94
C LEU A 69 -11.12 13.62 12.25
N LEU A 70 -10.33 12.58 12.51
CA LEU A 70 -9.01 12.42 11.91
C LEU A 70 -9.10 12.27 10.38
N LYS A 71 -10.06 11.49 9.87
CA LYS A 71 -10.31 11.34 8.42
C LYS A 71 -10.75 12.65 7.79
N SER A 72 -11.68 13.39 8.41
CA SER A 72 -12.14 14.70 7.92
C SER A 72 -11.02 15.74 7.93
N THR A 73 -10.09 15.67 8.89
CA THR A 73 -8.97 16.63 8.94
C THR A 73 -7.91 16.28 7.89
N MET A 74 -7.58 15.00 7.72
CA MET A 74 -6.59 14.54 6.73
C MET A 74 -7.10 14.62 5.28
N GLY A 75 -8.40 14.37 5.06
CA GLY A 75 -9.02 14.42 3.72
C GLY A 75 -9.43 15.82 3.26
N LYS A 76 -9.25 16.86 4.08
CA LYS A 76 -9.45 18.28 3.69
C LYS A 76 -8.21 18.92 3.05
N ASN A 77 -7.07 18.20 2.99
CA ASN A 77 -5.83 18.65 2.37
C ASN A 77 -5.64 18.08 0.95
N GLU A 78 -6.72 17.94 0.19
CA GLU A 78 -6.74 17.64 -1.24
C GLU A 78 -7.48 18.77 -1.97
#